data_AF-A0A962XJM2-F1
#
_entry.id   AF-A0A962XJM2-F1
#
_cell.length_a   1.000
_cell.length_b   1.000
_cell.length_c   1.000
_cell.angle_alpha   90.00
_cell.angle_beta   90.00
_cell.angle_gamma   90.00
#
_symmetry.space_group_name_H-M   'P 1'
#
loop_
_entity.id
_entity.type
_entity.pdbx_description
1 polymer ?
#
loop_
_entity_poly.entity_id
_entity_poly.type
_entity_poly.pdbx_seq_one_letter_code
_entity_poly.pdbx_strand_id
1 'polypeptide(L)'
;MIRRGCQRGFSLLEVLVAFAILSISLGVLLQIFATGLRNAGIADDYTRAALYAESILAAIGREVPLAEGERSGPVNEQFSWRSIVSTYTEGMPAS
;
A
#
# COMPACT_ATOMS: atom_id res chain seq x y z
N MET A 1 -50.76 -49.89 7.79
CA MET A 1 -49.60 -49.80 6.87
C MET A 1 -48.84 -48.51 7.22
N ILE A 2 -47.86 -48.59 8.12
CA ILE A 2 -47.19 -47.41 8.69
C ILE A 2 -45.99 -47.05 7.81
N ARG A 3 -46.06 -45.92 7.10
CA ARG A 3 -44.92 -45.37 6.36
C ARG A 3 -43.86 -44.90 7.35
N ARG A 4 -42.74 -45.61 7.43
CA ARG A 4 -41.54 -45.14 8.14
C ARG A 4 -40.92 -44.03 7.28
N GLY A 5 -41.06 -42.79 7.74
CA GLY A 5 -40.34 -41.64 7.19
C GLY A 5 -38.84 -41.92 7.24
N CYS A 6 -38.19 -41.77 6.09
CA CYS A 6 -36.77 -42.01 5.90
C CYS A 6 -35.97 -41.11 6.85
N GLN A 7 -35.38 -41.67 7.90
CA GLN A 7 -34.37 -40.99 8.69
C GLN A 7 -33.12 -40.87 7.81
N ARG A 8 -33.03 -39.78 7.05
CA ARG A 8 -31.81 -39.38 6.34
C ARG A 8 -30.82 -38.89 7.39
N GLY A 9 -30.10 -39.83 7.99
CA GLY A 9 -28.98 -39.54 8.87
C GLY A 9 -27.94 -38.72 8.11
N PHE A 10 -27.55 -37.60 8.71
CA PHE A 10 -26.40 -36.79 8.32
C PHE A 10 -25.21 -37.70 8.00
N SER A 11 -24.69 -37.59 6.78
CA SER A 11 -23.53 -38.37 6.36
C SER A 11 -22.26 -37.78 6.95
N LEU A 12 -21.27 -38.60 7.32
CA LEU A 12 -19.91 -38.14 7.61
C LEU A 12 -19.32 -37.31 6.45
N LEU A 13 -19.74 -37.63 5.22
CA LEU A 13 -19.38 -36.87 4.02
C LEU A 13 -19.88 -35.42 4.09
N GLU A 14 -21.02 -35.17 4.70
CA GLU A 14 -21.61 -33.83 4.79
C GLU A 14 -20.79 -32.91 5.71
N VAL A 15 -20.34 -33.44 6.86
CA VAL A 15 -19.41 -32.72 7.76
C VAL A 15 -18.07 -32.48 7.08
N LEU A 16 -17.56 -33.47 6.34
CA LEU A 16 -16.32 -33.33 5.57
C LEU A 16 -16.45 -32.25 4.48
N VAL A 17 -17.56 -32.24 3.74
CA VAL A 17 -17.84 -31.23 2.72
C VAL A 17 -18.00 -29.85 3.36
N ALA A 18 -18.75 -29.73 4.46
CA ALA A 18 -18.89 -28.48 5.20
C ALA A 18 -17.54 -27.96 5.71
N PHE A 19 -16.69 -28.85 6.22
CA PHE A 19 -15.35 -28.50 6.68
C PHE A 19 -14.43 -28.09 5.52
N ALA A 20 -14.53 -28.77 4.37
CA ALA A 20 -13.79 -28.40 3.16
C ALA A 20 -14.19 -27.00 2.66
N ILE A 21 -15.50 -26.72 2.58
CA ILE A 21 -16.03 -25.39 2.22
C ILE A 21 -15.56 -24.34 3.22
N LEU A 22 -15.64 -24.63 4.52
CA LEU A 22 -15.17 -23.74 5.57
C LEU A 22 -13.68 -23.41 5.42
N SER A 23 -12.85 -24.43 5.19
CA SER A 23 -11.40 -24.29 5.06
C SER A 23 -11.02 -23.42 3.85
N ILE A 24 -11.68 -23.66 2.71
CA ILE A 24 -11.50 -22.85 1.50
C ILE A 24 -11.94 -21.41 1.76
N SER A 25 -13.12 -21.23 2.37
CA SER A 25 -13.67 -19.90 2.66
C SER A 25 -12.76 -19.10 3.59
N LEU A 26 -12.23 -19.75 4.63
CA LEU A 26 -11.29 -19.13 5.56
C LEU A 26 -9.96 -18.79 4.87
N GLY A 27 -9.47 -19.66 3.98
CA GLY A 27 -8.28 -19.39 3.19
C GLY A 27 -8.42 -18.15 2.31
N VAL A 28 -9.56 -18.02 1.62
CA VAL A 28 -9.88 -16.82 0.81
C VAL A 28 -9.98 -15.57 1.69
N LEU A 29 -10.64 -15.66 2.85
CA LEU A 29 -10.77 -14.55 3.77
C LEU A 29 -9.40 -14.06 4.27
N LEU A 30 -8.53 -14.98 4.68
CA LEU A 30 -7.17 -14.66 5.12
C LEU A 30 -6.35 -14.04 3.98
N GLN A 31 -6.49 -14.53 2.75
CA GLN A 31 -5.79 -13.98 1.59
C GLN A 31 -6.21 -12.54 1.29
N ILE A 32 -7.52 -12.24 1.35
CA ILE A 32 -8.05 -10.88 1.20
C ILE A 32 -7.50 -9.98 2.31
N PHE A 33 -7.55 -10.44 3.57
CA PHE A 33 -7.07 -9.67 4.71
C PHE A 33 -5.57 -9.37 4.63
N ALA A 34 -4.76 -10.37 4.29
CA ALA A 34 -3.32 -10.20 4.09
C ALA A 34 -3.00 -9.21 2.95
N THR A 35 -3.82 -9.19 1.90
CA THR A 35 -3.68 -8.25 0.79
C THR A 35 -4.07 -6.84 1.21
N GLY A 36 -5.16 -6.68 1.98
CA GLY A 36 -5.55 -5.40 2.56
C GLY A 36 -4.45 -4.80 3.46
N LEU A 37 -3.83 -5.62 4.32
CA LEU A 37 -2.71 -5.22 5.17
C LEU A 37 -1.50 -4.75 4.35
N ARG A 38 -1.11 -5.49 3.30
CA ARG A 38 -0.03 -5.07 2.40
C ARG A 38 -0.34 -3.74 1.71
N ASN A 39 -1.56 -3.58 1.20
CA ASN A 39 -1.97 -2.35 0.54
C ASN A 39 -1.97 -1.15 1.51
N ALA A 40 -2.39 -1.36 2.76
CA ALA A 40 -2.33 -0.34 3.80
C ALA A 40 -0.87 0.06 4.12
N GLY A 41 0.04 -0.91 4.20
CA GLY A 41 1.47 -0.63 4.39
C GLY A 41 2.06 0.20 3.24
N ILE A 42 1.75 -0.15 1.99
CA ILE A 42 2.18 0.63 0.81
C ILE A 42 1.65 2.06 0.88
N ALA A 43 0.39 2.27 1.27
CA ALA A 43 -0.18 3.61 1.41
C ALA A 43 0.49 4.44 2.52
N ASP A 44 0.87 3.82 3.64
CA ASP A 44 1.66 4.47 4.69
C ASP A 44 3.04 4.90 4.17
N ASP A 45 3.73 4.03 3.43
CA ASP A 45 5.03 4.34 2.81
C ASP A 45 4.96 5.54 1.87
N TYR A 46 3.91 5.62 1.03
CA TYR A 46 3.69 6.79 0.17
C TYR A 46 3.49 8.08 0.96
N THR A 47 2.73 8.02 2.05
CA THR A 47 2.48 9.18 2.92
C THR A 47 3.78 9.65 3.57
N ARG A 48 4.60 8.72 4.06
CA ARG A 48 5.93 9.04 4.63
C ARG A 48 6.87 9.65 3.59
N ALA A 49 6.93 9.08 2.38
CA ALA A 49 7.74 9.61 1.30
C ALA A 49 7.35 11.06 0.94
N ALA A 50 6.05 11.36 0.91
CA ALA A 50 5.55 12.71 0.68
C ALA A 50 5.96 13.67 1.81
N LEU A 51 5.81 13.27 3.07
CA LEU A 51 6.24 14.07 4.21
C LEU A 51 7.75 14.35 4.21
N TYR A 52 8.57 13.38 3.79
CA TYR A 52 10.01 13.61 3.60
C TYR A 52 10.30 14.59 2.46
N ALA A 53 9.58 14.50 1.34
CA ALA A 53 9.73 15.45 0.25
C ALA A 53 9.35 16.87 0.68
N GLU A 54 8.25 17.04 1.42
CA GLU A 54 7.81 18.32 1.96
C GLU A 54 8.82 18.90 2.95
N SER A 55 9.39 18.09 3.84
CA SER A 55 10.39 18.56 4.80
C SER A 55 11.68 19.00 4.12
N ILE A 56 12.14 18.27 3.09
CA ILE A 56 13.32 18.62 2.30
C ILE A 56 13.05 19.91 1.51
N LEU A 57 11.88 20.03 0.89
CA LEU A 57 11.47 21.25 0.18
C LEU A 57 11.42 22.46 1.12
N ALA A 58 10.89 22.30 2.33
CA ALA A 58 10.82 23.38 3.33
C ALA A 58 12.20 23.81 3.84
N ALA A 59 13.18 22.91 3.87
CA ALA A 59 14.57 23.20 4.24
C ALA A 59 15.33 23.93 3.12
N ILE A 60 15.07 23.58 1.86
CA ILE A 60 15.63 24.25 0.68
C ILE A 60 15.11 25.70 0.64
N GLY A 61 16.02 26.68 0.68
CA GLY A 61 15.68 28.11 0.69
C GLY A 61 15.57 28.74 2.09
N ARG A 62 15.51 27.96 3.17
CA ARG A 62 15.67 28.48 4.55
C ARG A 62 17.07 28.23 5.10
N GLU A 63 17.57 27.00 4.99
CA GLU A 63 18.84 26.57 5.58
C GLU A 63 19.96 26.41 4.55
N VAL A 64 19.58 26.16 3.29
CA VAL A 64 20.51 25.95 2.17
C VAL A 64 20.28 27.02 1.11
N PRO A 65 21.34 27.69 0.60
CA PRO A 65 21.21 28.65 -0.48
C PRO A 65 20.56 28.01 -1.70
N LEU A 66 19.55 28.68 -2.25
CA LEU A 66 18.94 28.33 -3.54
C LEU A 66 20.01 28.52 -4.62
N ALA A 67 20.65 27.42 -4.99
CA ALA A 67 21.59 27.36 -6.09
C ALA A 67 21.01 26.41 -7.13
N GLU A 68 21.01 26.84 -8.38
CA GLU A 68 20.60 26.02 -9.52
C GLU A 68 21.41 24.73 -9.56
N GLY A 69 20.72 23.64 -9.93
CA GLY A 69 21.31 22.32 -10.06
C GLY A 69 20.48 21.20 -9.43
N GLU A 70 21.01 20.00 -9.57
CA GLU A 70 20.44 18.78 -9.00
C GLU A 70 21.16 18.44 -7.69
N ARG A 71 20.40 18.07 -6.66
CA ARG A 71 20.93 17.53 -5.41
C ARG A 71 20.22 16.22 -5.12
N SER A 72 20.94 15.27 -4.53
CA SER A 72 20.37 13.98 -4.15
C SER A 72 21.08 13.44 -2.93
N GLY A 73 20.38 12.62 -2.16
CA GLY A 73 20.96 11.92 -1.01
C GLY A 73 20.02 10.85 -0.45
N PRO A 74 20.54 9.96 0.40
CA PRO A 74 19.68 9.07 1.17
C PRO A 74 18.94 9.85 2.26
N VAL A 75 17.66 9.54 2.48
CA VAL A 75 16.94 9.92 3.70
C VAL A 75 17.23 8.88 4.78
N ASN A 76 17.16 7.59 4.41
CA ASN A 76 17.48 6.42 5.22
C ASN A 76 17.71 5.19 4.31
N GLU A 77 17.73 3.98 4.88
CA GLU A 77 17.92 2.73 4.13
C GLU A 77 16.79 2.42 3.12
N GLN A 78 15.60 2.98 3.30
CA GLN A 78 14.40 2.71 2.48
C GLN A 78 14.08 3.83 1.49
N PHE A 79 14.40 5.08 1.82
CA PHE A 79 14.04 6.27 1.03
C PHE A 79 15.27 7.07 0.62
N SER A 80 15.32 7.48 -0.65
CA SER A 80 16.28 8.45 -1.19
C SER A 80 15.53 9.61 -1.83
N TRP A 81 16.18 10.78 -1.86
CA TRP A 81 15.58 12.01 -2.37
C TRP A 81 16.42 12.62 -3.48
N ARG A 82 15.75 13.39 -4.34
CA ARG A 82 16.36 14.19 -5.41
C ARG A 82 15.60 15.51 -5.53
N SER A 83 16.31 16.62 -5.57
CA SER A 83 15.77 17.96 -5.82
C SER A 83 16.41 18.56 -7.06
N ILE A 84 15.64 19.25 -7.88
CA ILE A 84 16.13 19.98 -9.04
C ILE A 84 15.67 21.43 -8.87
N VAL A 85 16.63 22.36 -8.89
CA VAL A 85 16.37 23.81 -8.86
C VAL A 85 16.78 24.40 -10.20
N SER A 86 15.87 25.14 -10.81
CA SER A 86 16.08 25.82 -12.10
C SER A 86 15.56 27.24 -12.02
N THR A 87 16.15 28.16 -12.80
CA THR A 87 15.62 29.52 -12.91
C THR A 87 14.20 29.52 -13.43
N TYR A 88 13.34 30.32 -12.79
CA TYR A 88 12.03 30.60 -13.32
C TYR A 88 12.15 31.68 -14.39
N THR A 89 12.02 31.30 -15.66
CA THR A 89 11.89 32.24 -16.78
C THR A 89 10.41 32.48 -17.01
N GLU A 90 9.87 33.52 -16.36
CA GLU A 90 8.58 34.10 -16.76
C GLU A 90 8.74 34.63 -18.19
N GLY A 91 7.78 34.37 -19.06
CA GLY A 91 7.87 34.57 -20.52
C GLY A 91 8.13 36.01 -20.97
N MET A 92 9.35 36.50 -20.77
CA MET A 92 9.85 37.77 -21.28
C MET A 92 10.67 37.48 -22.54
N PRO A 93 10.31 38.04 -23.71
CA PRO A 93 11.10 37.84 -24.93
C PRO A 93 12.49 38.43 -24.73
N ALA A 94 13.52 37.63 -25.04
CA ALA A 94 14.91 38.03 -25.02
C ALA A 94 15.10 39.27 -25.91
N SER A 95 15.67 40.33 -25.34
CA SER A 95 16.16 41.52 -26.07
C SER A 95 17.56 41.28 -26.62
#